data_AF-A0A454D2W4-F1
#
_entry.id   AF-A0A454D2W4-F1
#
_cell.length_a   1.000
_cell.length_b   1.000
_cell.length_c   1.000
_cell.angle_alpha   90.00
_cell.angle_beta   90.00
_cell.angle_gamma   90.00
#
_symmetry.space_group_name_H-M   'P 1'
#
loop_
_entity.id
_entity.type
_entity.pdbx_description
1 polymer ?
#
loop_
_entity_poly.entity_id
_entity_poly.type
_entity_poly.pdbx_seq_one_letter_code
_entity_poly.pdbx_strand_id
1 'polypeptide(L)'
;MVKNLTTTAINGGKLTISGELTPVRPAYQIKLTATDYNSQEQDKSFGAVTTAFDLQVNVENPAPTINTEAADTIEEWIDSIELYQGVEVQNEQFRIDNLFSDDEKLAFKAYTSVDGLVLELVETQGQTELKITGKPSRIYPEGQTITISAFDGINTTYKVFELD
;
A
#
# COMPACT_ATOMS: atom_id res chain seq x y z
N MET A 1 17.26 -0.07 -3.70
CA MET A 1 18.57 -0.16 -3.04
C MET A 1 18.33 -0.55 -1.59
N VAL A 2 19.08 -1.53 -1.06
CA VAL A 2 19.12 -1.77 0.39
C VAL A 2 19.88 -0.59 1.00
N LYS A 3 19.22 0.22 1.83
CA LYS A 3 19.89 1.28 2.60
C LYS A 3 20.36 0.67 3.94
N ASN A 4 21.48 1.16 4.47
CA ASN A 4 21.96 0.87 5.84
C ASN A 4 22.46 -0.56 6.13
N LEU A 5 22.89 -1.33 5.11
CA LEU A 5 23.55 -2.62 5.36
C LEU A 5 24.90 -2.38 6.04
N THR A 6 25.06 -2.85 7.28
CA THR A 6 26.34 -2.83 7.99
C THR A 6 26.82 -4.26 8.20
N THR A 7 28.08 -4.51 7.86
CA THR A 7 28.75 -5.79 8.11
C THR A 7 29.89 -5.57 9.10
N THR A 8 29.80 -6.20 10.27
CA THR A 8 30.87 -6.14 11.28
C THR A 8 31.38 -7.55 11.53
N ALA A 9 32.69 -7.74 11.35
CA ALA A 9 33.41 -8.94 11.74
C ALA A 9 34.32 -8.60 12.94
N ILE A 10 34.07 -9.23 14.08
CA ILE A 10 34.98 -9.14 15.22
C ILE A 10 35.82 -10.42 15.21
N ASN A 11 37.14 -10.26 15.15
CA ASN A 11 38.09 -11.38 15.15
C ASN A 11 37.86 -12.22 16.42
N GLY A 12 37.27 -13.42 16.28
CA GLY A 12 36.81 -14.22 17.43
C GLY A 12 35.44 -14.90 17.32
N GLY A 13 34.76 -14.88 16.17
CA GLY A 13 33.74 -15.89 15.85
C GLY A 13 32.29 -15.42 15.67
N LYS A 14 32.03 -14.11 15.56
CA LYS A 14 30.68 -13.62 15.20
C LYS A 14 30.73 -12.63 14.05
N LEU A 15 30.08 -13.02 12.94
CA LEU A 15 29.70 -12.13 11.85
C LEU A 15 28.26 -11.69 12.11
N THR A 16 28.01 -10.38 12.18
CA THR A 16 26.66 -9.82 12.28
C THR A 16 26.33 -9.09 10.99
N ILE A 17 25.17 -9.41 10.41
CA ILE A 17 24.57 -8.70 9.28
C ILE A 17 23.29 -8.05 9.82
N SER A 18 23.17 -6.74 9.65
CA SER A 18 21.99 -5.98 10.09
C SER A 18 21.42 -5.17 8.94
N GLY A 19 20.09 -5.13 8.85
CA GLY A 19 19.34 -4.34 7.88
C GLY A 19 17.88 -4.24 8.30
N GLU A 20 17.17 -3.27 7.73
CA GLU A 20 15.72 -3.14 7.89
C GLU A 20 15.01 -4.20 7.03
N LEU A 21 14.10 -4.93 7.67
CA LEU A 21 13.23 -5.88 6.99
C LEU A 21 12.03 -5.14 6.42
N THR A 22 11.62 -5.48 5.21
CA THR A 22 10.44 -4.88 4.57
C THR A 22 9.51 -6.00 4.10
N PRO A 23 8.19 -5.87 4.26
CA PRO A 23 7.25 -6.93 3.88
C PRO A 23 7.22 -7.22 2.37
N VAL A 24 7.67 -6.28 1.53
CA VAL A 24 7.79 -6.45 0.08
C VAL A 24 8.96 -7.39 -0.32
N ARG A 25 9.87 -7.73 0.60
CA ARG A 25 11.07 -8.54 0.34
C ARG A 25 11.08 -9.81 1.21
N PRO A 26 10.46 -10.90 0.75
CA PRO A 26 10.32 -12.12 1.55
C PRO A 26 11.60 -12.96 1.63
N ALA A 27 12.62 -12.65 0.82
CA ALA A 27 13.85 -13.43 0.75
C ALA A 27 15.09 -12.55 0.57
N TYR A 28 16.14 -12.89 1.31
CA TYR A 28 17.46 -12.31 1.20
C TYR A 28 18.46 -13.41 0.89
N GLN A 29 19.14 -13.31 -0.26
CA GLN A 29 20.25 -14.18 -0.56
C GLN A 29 21.52 -13.65 0.11
N ILE A 30 22.09 -14.44 0.99
CA ILE A 30 23.32 -14.09 1.70
C ILE A 30 24.45 -14.94 1.09
N LYS A 31 25.42 -14.26 0.46
CA LYS A 31 26.64 -14.87 -0.06
C LYS A 31 27.79 -14.62 0.91
N LEU A 32 28.36 -15.69 1.46
CA LEU A 32 29.54 -15.65 2.30
C LEU A 32 30.75 -16.17 1.51
N THR A 33 31.84 -15.40 1.51
CA THR A 33 33.11 -15.81 0.92
C THR A 33 34.20 -15.73 1.99
N ALA A 34 34.88 -16.84 2.23
CA ALA A 34 36.05 -16.91 3.08
C ALA A 34 37.28 -17.13 2.19
N THR A 35 38.25 -16.24 2.27
CA THR A 35 39.50 -16.32 1.50
C THR A 35 40.64 -16.64 2.44
N ASP A 36 41.40 -17.68 2.12
CA ASP A 36 42.62 -18.04 2.83
C ASP A 36 43.80 -17.21 2.28
N TYR A 37 44.53 -16.55 3.18
CA TYR A 37 45.66 -15.70 2.87
C TYR A 37 46.91 -16.24 3.54
N ASN A 38 48.00 -16.35 2.78
CA ASN A 38 49.28 -16.74 3.36
C ASN A 38 49.83 -15.59 4.21
N SER A 39 50.05 -15.86 5.51
CA SER A 39 50.61 -14.88 6.45
C SER A 39 52.07 -14.49 6.15
N GLN A 40 52.78 -15.27 5.32
CA GLN A 40 54.18 -15.02 4.93
C GLN A 40 54.32 -14.30 3.58
N GLU A 41 53.30 -14.36 2.72
CA GLU A 41 53.24 -13.66 1.45
C GLU A 41 52.01 -12.74 1.51
N GLN A 42 52.19 -11.59 2.16
CA GLN A 42 51.13 -10.57 2.33
C GLN A 42 50.37 -10.39 1.01
N ASP A 43 49.04 -10.56 1.08
CA ASP A 43 48.08 -10.40 -0.02
C ASP A 43 48.01 -11.51 -1.08
N LYS A 44 48.69 -12.65 -0.91
CA LYS A 44 48.52 -13.79 -1.82
C LYS A 44 47.43 -14.75 -1.32
N SER A 45 46.29 -14.75 -2.00
CA SER A 45 45.20 -15.70 -1.77
C SER A 45 45.62 -17.11 -2.19
N PHE A 46 45.48 -18.08 -1.29
CA PHE A 46 45.73 -19.51 -1.55
C PHE A 46 44.47 -20.27 -2.00
N GLY A 47 43.29 -19.72 -1.68
CA GLY A 47 42.00 -20.28 -2.08
C GLY A 47 40.85 -19.50 -1.46
N ALA A 48 39.65 -19.72 -1.98
CA ALA A 48 38.43 -19.17 -1.41
C ALA A 48 37.33 -20.23 -1.38
N VAL A 49 36.58 -20.25 -0.28
CA VAL A 49 35.34 -21.03 -0.16
C VAL A 49 34.17 -20.05 -0.17
N THR A 50 33.18 -20.35 -1.00
CA THR A 50 31.96 -19.56 -1.12
C THR A 50 30.76 -20.43 -0.77
N THR A 51 29.83 -19.90 0.02
CA THR A 51 28.51 -20.49 0.22
C THR A 51 27.43 -19.41 0.08
N ALA A 52 26.25 -19.83 -0.35
CA ALA A 52 25.07 -18.97 -0.40
C ALA A 52 23.93 -19.67 0.34
N PHE A 53 23.17 -18.91 1.11
CA PHE A 53 21.93 -19.38 1.69
C PHE A 53 20.86 -18.30 1.54
N ASP A 54 19.64 -18.76 1.35
CA ASP A 54 18.48 -17.89 1.27
C ASP A 54 17.85 -17.78 2.65
N LEU A 55 17.80 -16.56 3.18
CA LEU A 55 17.07 -16.24 4.39
C LEU A 55 15.66 -15.81 4.00
N GLN A 56 14.68 -16.66 4.27
CA GLN A 56 13.27 -16.28 4.17
C GLN A 56 12.86 -15.53 5.44
N VAL A 57 12.26 -14.37 5.26
CA VAL A 57 11.76 -13.54 6.34
C VAL A 57 10.28 -13.32 6.09
N ASN A 58 9.46 -13.69 7.06
CA ASN A 58 8.05 -13.35 7.07
C ASN A 58 7.87 -12.12 7.97
N VAL A 59 7.55 -10.98 7.35
CA VAL A 59 7.17 -9.76 8.07
C VAL A 59 5.68 -9.59 7.86
N GLU A 60 4.93 -9.45 8.95
CA GLU A 60 3.50 -9.18 8.85
C GLU A 60 3.29 -7.79 8.24
N ASN A 61 2.40 -7.70 7.27
CA ASN A 61 1.90 -6.46 6.70
C ASN A 61 0.37 -6.55 6.82
N PRO A 62 -0.23 -6.01 7.88
CA PRO A 62 -1.68 -5.99 8.00
C PRO A 62 -2.28 -5.17 6.84
N ALA A 63 -3.53 -5.45 6.47
CA ALA A 63 -4.21 -4.64 5.47
C ALA A 63 -4.65 -3.29 6.07
N PRO A 64 -4.89 -2.26 5.23
CA PRO A 64 -5.39 -0.98 5.70
C PRO A 64 -6.66 -1.13 6.52
N THR A 65 -6.77 -0.38 7.61
CA THR A 65 -7.95 -0.43 8.49
C THR A 65 -8.95 0.65 8.11
N ILE A 66 -10.25 0.35 8.18
CA ILE A 66 -11.31 1.35 7.91
C ILE A 66 -11.54 2.17 9.17
N ASN A 67 -11.56 3.49 9.03
CA ASN A 67 -12.05 4.38 10.07
C ASN A 67 -13.59 4.47 9.98
N THR A 68 -14.28 3.90 10.96
CA THR A 68 -15.74 3.81 10.95
C THR A 68 -16.42 5.17 11.05
N GLU A 69 -15.91 6.10 11.86
CA GLU A 69 -16.51 7.44 12.00
C GLU A 69 -16.42 8.23 10.68
N ALA A 70 -15.27 8.14 9.99
CA ALA A 70 -15.11 8.73 8.68
C ALA A 70 -16.01 8.04 7.64
N ALA A 71 -16.14 6.71 7.71
CA ALA A 71 -17.04 5.96 6.84
C ALA A 71 -18.50 6.40 7.01
N ASP A 72 -18.99 6.51 8.24
CA ASP A 72 -20.37 6.95 8.52
C ASP A 72 -20.60 8.36 7.99
N THR A 73 -19.63 9.28 8.17
CA THR A 73 -19.71 10.65 7.64
C THR A 73 -19.77 10.68 6.11
N ILE A 74 -18.99 9.82 5.44
CA ILE A 74 -18.97 9.72 3.98
C ILE A 74 -20.27 9.09 3.47
N GLU A 75 -20.83 8.12 4.19
CA GLU A 75 -22.13 7.50 3.90
C GLU A 75 -23.25 8.53 3.96
N GLU A 76 -23.35 9.30 5.06
CA GLU A 76 -24.31 10.40 5.18
C GLU A 76 -24.19 11.44 4.05
N TRP A 77 -22.96 11.76 3.63
CA TRP A 77 -22.76 12.65 2.49
C TRP A 77 -23.22 12.02 1.17
N ILE A 78 -22.84 10.76 0.90
CA ILE A 78 -23.27 10.05 -0.32
C ILE A 78 -24.80 9.98 -0.39
N ASP A 79 -25.47 9.68 0.72
CA ASP A 79 -26.92 9.58 0.80
C ASP A 79 -27.62 10.94 0.62
N SER A 80 -26.92 12.04 0.91
CA SER A 80 -27.43 13.39 0.67
C SER A 80 -27.46 13.77 -0.81
N ILE A 81 -26.78 13.01 -1.69
CA ILE A 81 -26.71 13.28 -3.12
C ILE A 81 -27.98 12.72 -3.78
N GLU A 82 -28.87 13.62 -4.19
CA GLU A 82 -30.05 13.23 -4.95
C GLU A 82 -29.67 12.83 -6.38
N LEU A 83 -29.68 11.53 -6.65
CA LEU A 83 -29.45 10.99 -7.99
C LEU A 83 -30.78 10.91 -8.75
N TYR A 84 -30.85 11.47 -9.96
CA TYR A 84 -32.05 11.32 -10.79
C TYR A 84 -31.67 10.85 -12.18
N GLN A 85 -32.53 10.01 -12.77
CA GLN A 85 -32.32 9.55 -14.14
C GLN A 85 -32.17 10.74 -15.08
N GLY A 86 -31.04 10.78 -15.77
CA GLY A 86 -30.76 11.78 -16.79
C GLY A 86 -30.53 13.19 -16.25
N VAL A 87 -30.38 13.37 -14.93
CA VAL A 87 -29.98 14.65 -14.33
C VAL A 87 -28.48 14.60 -14.08
N GLU A 88 -27.80 15.69 -14.38
CA GLU A 88 -26.36 15.82 -14.16
C GLU A 88 -26.07 16.07 -12.69
N VAL A 89 -25.24 15.23 -12.07
CA VAL A 89 -24.62 15.49 -10.77
C VAL A 89 -23.43 16.41 -10.99
N GLN A 90 -23.47 17.60 -10.38
CA GLN A 90 -22.43 18.62 -10.56
C GLN A 90 -21.78 18.98 -9.23
N ASN A 91 -20.45 18.93 -9.20
CA ASN A 91 -19.61 19.47 -8.14
C ASN A 91 -19.77 18.82 -6.74
N GLU A 92 -20.24 17.57 -6.69
CA GLU A 92 -20.18 16.81 -5.44
C GLU A 92 -18.74 16.38 -5.18
N GLN A 93 -18.19 16.83 -4.05
CA GLN A 93 -16.80 16.60 -3.71
C GLN A 93 -16.62 16.56 -2.19
N PHE A 94 -15.99 15.50 -1.70
CA PHE A 94 -15.84 15.28 -0.26
C PHE A 94 -14.50 14.63 0.07
N ARG A 95 -13.97 14.96 1.24
CA ARG A 95 -12.67 14.50 1.72
C ARG A 95 -12.74 13.05 2.21
N ILE A 96 -11.81 12.21 1.75
CA ILE A 96 -11.78 10.76 2.05
C ILE A 96 -10.44 10.25 2.57
N ASP A 97 -9.46 11.12 2.76
CA ASP A 97 -8.09 10.75 3.17
C ASP A 97 -8.01 10.01 4.52
N ASN A 98 -8.95 10.28 5.43
CA ASN A 98 -9.04 9.62 6.72
C ASN A 98 -9.94 8.37 6.73
N LEU A 99 -10.48 7.95 5.58
CA LEU A 99 -11.33 6.76 5.48
C LEU A 99 -10.57 5.47 5.82
N PHE A 100 -9.27 5.43 5.48
CA PHE A 100 -8.40 4.30 5.77
C PHE A 100 -7.18 4.76 6.56
N SER A 101 -6.71 3.93 7.49
CA SER A 101 -5.48 4.15 8.26
C SER A 101 -4.53 2.98 8.10
N ASP A 102 -3.27 3.30 7.87
CA ASP A 102 -2.17 2.36 7.66
C ASP A 102 -0.83 3.06 7.99
N ASP A 103 0.20 2.28 8.35
CA ASP A 103 1.55 2.81 8.59
C ASP A 103 2.25 3.14 7.26
N GLU A 104 1.85 2.47 6.18
CA GLU A 104 2.30 2.70 4.83
C GLU A 104 1.55 3.83 4.11
N LYS A 105 2.16 4.36 3.04
CA LYS A 105 1.48 5.31 2.16
C LYS A 105 0.41 4.60 1.33
N LEU A 106 -0.83 5.03 1.48
CA LEU A 106 -1.97 4.47 0.77
C LEU A 106 -2.15 5.04 -0.65
N ALA A 107 -2.49 4.16 -1.58
CA ALA A 107 -2.96 4.49 -2.92
C ALA A 107 -4.46 4.21 -3.05
N PHE A 108 -5.24 5.24 -3.36
CA PHE A 108 -6.70 5.17 -3.40
C PHE A 108 -7.22 4.90 -4.81
N LYS A 109 -8.38 4.24 -4.90
CA LYS A 109 -9.21 4.13 -6.11
C LYS A 109 -10.69 4.18 -5.73
N ALA A 110 -11.53 4.64 -6.64
CA ALA A 110 -12.97 4.69 -6.47
C ALA A 110 -13.69 4.07 -7.67
N TYR A 111 -14.81 3.41 -7.41
CA TYR A 111 -15.65 2.73 -8.41
C TYR A 111 -17.13 2.93 -8.07
N THR A 112 -17.98 2.94 -9.08
CA THR A 112 -19.43 2.94 -8.89
C THR A 112 -20.07 1.87 -9.77
N SER A 113 -21.16 1.28 -9.29
CA SER A 113 -22.03 0.41 -10.10
C SER A 113 -23.11 1.20 -10.85
N VAL A 114 -23.31 2.49 -10.53
CA VAL A 114 -24.29 3.36 -11.19
C VAL A 114 -23.79 3.77 -12.57
N ASP A 115 -24.43 3.25 -13.61
CA ASP A 115 -24.11 3.58 -14.99
C ASP A 115 -24.33 5.08 -15.29
N GLY A 116 -23.32 5.71 -15.88
CA GLY A 116 -23.30 7.14 -16.18
C GLY A 116 -22.75 8.05 -15.07
N LEU A 117 -22.55 7.54 -13.85
CA LEU A 117 -21.76 8.25 -12.83
C LEU A 117 -20.26 8.04 -13.05
N VAL A 118 -19.50 9.10 -12.76
CA VAL A 118 -18.05 9.14 -12.86
C VAL A 118 -17.49 9.54 -11.50
N LEU A 119 -16.59 8.70 -10.98
CA LEU A 119 -15.86 8.95 -9.74
C LEU A 119 -14.43 9.32 -10.07
N GLU A 120 -13.97 10.45 -9.53
CA GLU A 120 -12.60 10.92 -9.67
C GLU A 120 -11.99 11.16 -8.29
N LEU A 121 -10.72 10.80 -8.13
CA LEU A 121 -9.96 11.16 -6.94
C LEU A 121 -9.13 12.40 -7.27
N VAL A 122 -9.31 13.46 -6.50
CA VAL A 122 -8.62 14.74 -6.69
C VAL A 122 -7.82 15.09 -5.43
N GLU A 123 -6.67 15.73 -5.62
CA GLU A 123 -5.89 16.27 -4.51
C GLU A 123 -6.16 17.77 -4.35
N THR A 124 -6.73 18.16 -3.21
CA THR A 124 -6.99 19.56 -2.84
C THR A 124 -6.20 19.87 -1.59
N GLN A 125 -5.27 20.84 -1.66
CA GLN A 125 -4.43 21.24 -0.50
C GLN A 125 -3.69 20.08 0.19
N GLY A 126 -3.32 19.04 -0.57
CA GLY A 126 -2.65 17.85 -0.05
C GLY A 126 -3.57 16.82 0.60
N GLN A 127 -4.88 16.98 0.49
CA GLN A 127 -5.89 16.02 0.94
C GLN A 127 -6.51 15.32 -0.26
N THR A 128 -6.81 14.03 -0.12
CA THR A 128 -7.51 13.27 -1.15
C THR A 128 -9.02 13.45 -0.98
N GLU A 129 -9.69 13.86 -2.05
CA GLU A 129 -11.13 14.05 -2.10
C GLU A 129 -11.73 13.18 -3.21
N LEU A 130 -12.90 12.61 -2.93
CA LEU A 130 -13.73 11.93 -3.92
C LEU A 130 -14.63 12.97 -4.57
N LYS A 131 -14.56 13.07 -5.89
CA LYS A 131 -15.45 13.88 -6.72
C LYS A 131 -16.41 12.97 -7.48
N ILE A 132 -17.70 13.28 -7.40
CA ILE A 132 -18.79 12.56 -8.06
C ILE A 132 -19.41 13.48 -9.12
N THR A 133 -19.47 12.99 -10.35
CA THR A 133 -20.05 13.72 -11.48
C THR A 133 -20.78 12.76 -12.42
N GLY A 134 -21.39 13.32 -13.47
CA GLY A 134 -22.00 12.55 -14.55
C GLY A 134 -23.51 12.49 -14.43
N LYS A 135 -24.10 11.63 -15.24
CA LYS A 135 -25.54 11.60 -15.48
C LYS A 135 -26.03 10.16 -15.43
N PRO A 136 -26.67 9.73 -14.33
CA PRO A 136 -27.23 8.40 -14.23
C PRO A 136 -28.10 8.05 -15.44
N SER A 137 -27.77 6.95 -16.14
CA SER A 137 -28.43 6.60 -17.41
C SER A 137 -29.85 6.06 -17.23
N ARG A 138 -30.14 5.55 -16.02
CA ARG A 138 -31.40 4.94 -15.60
C ARG A 138 -31.76 5.38 -14.18
N ILE A 139 -33.01 5.15 -13.77
CA ILE A 139 -33.38 5.20 -12.36
C ILE A 139 -32.45 4.23 -11.63
N TYR A 140 -31.74 4.70 -10.61
CA TYR A 140 -30.86 3.85 -9.83
C TYR A 140 -31.75 3.04 -8.87
N PRO A 141 -31.73 1.70 -8.93
CA PRO A 141 -32.42 0.90 -7.93
C PRO A 141 -31.65 0.93 -6.61
N GLU A 142 -32.36 0.78 -5.48
CA GLU A 142 -31.75 0.48 -4.18
C GLU A 142 -30.71 -0.64 -4.31
N GLY A 143 -29.59 -0.51 -3.59
CA GLY A 143 -28.50 -1.51 -3.60
C GLY A 143 -27.48 -1.32 -4.74
N GLN A 144 -27.51 -0.21 -5.48
CA GLN A 144 -26.31 0.25 -6.19
C GLN A 144 -25.24 0.70 -5.18
N THR A 145 -24.02 0.87 -5.64
CA THR A 145 -22.87 1.06 -4.75
C THR A 145 -21.86 2.08 -5.27
N ILE A 146 -21.23 2.74 -4.32
CA ILE A 146 -19.93 3.41 -4.48
C ILE A 146 -18.92 2.62 -3.65
N THR A 147 -17.75 2.33 -4.22
CA THR A 147 -16.70 1.58 -3.54
C THR A 147 -15.41 2.37 -3.58
N ILE A 148 -14.80 2.56 -2.42
CA ILE A 148 -13.48 3.17 -2.28
C ILE A 148 -12.52 2.09 -1.79
N SER A 149 -11.33 2.02 -2.38
CA SER A 149 -10.27 1.08 -1.98
C SER A 149 -8.98 1.80 -1.64
N ALA A 150 -8.26 1.30 -0.64
CA ALA A 150 -6.90 1.73 -0.29
C ALA A 150 -5.92 0.55 -0.41
N PHE A 151 -4.79 0.79 -1.07
CA PHE A 151 -3.71 -0.17 -1.28
C PHE A 151 -2.40 0.33 -0.62
N ASP A 152 -1.80 -0.51 0.24
CA ASP A 152 -0.56 -0.20 0.98
C ASP A 152 0.73 -0.57 0.21
N GLY A 153 0.61 -1.21 -0.96
CA GLY A 153 1.74 -1.79 -1.71
C GLY A 153 1.75 -3.31 -1.75
N ILE A 154 0.96 -3.97 -0.91
CA ILE A 154 0.82 -5.43 -0.75
C ILE A 154 -0.66 -5.83 -0.63
N ASN A 155 -1.41 -5.26 0.32
CA ASN A 155 -2.81 -5.55 0.58
C ASN A 155 -3.74 -4.41 0.12
N THR A 156 -4.98 -4.77 -0.17
CA THR A 156 -6.05 -3.80 -0.47
C THR A 156 -7.23 -4.02 0.45
N THR A 157 -7.72 -2.93 1.04
CA THR A 157 -8.99 -2.89 1.77
C THR A 157 -10.01 -2.10 0.98
N TYR A 158 -11.28 -2.53 1.05
CA TYR A 158 -12.41 -1.92 0.35
C TYR A 158 -13.47 -1.50 1.37
N LYS A 159 -14.01 -0.29 1.20
CA LYS A 159 -15.27 0.13 1.82
C LYS A 159 -16.29 0.32 0.71
N VAL A 160 -17.41 -0.39 0.87
CA VAL A 160 -18.58 -0.30 0.00
C VAL A 160 -19.62 0.55 0.74
N PHE A 161 -20.17 1.53 0.04
CA PHE A 161 -21.31 2.33 0.42
C PHE A 161 -22.47 1.89 -0.47
N GLU A 162 -23.55 1.41 0.16
CA GLU A 162 -24.78 1.05 -0.55
C GLU A 162 -25.62 2.33 -0.71
N LEU A 163 -26.24 2.49 -1.88
CA LEU A 163 -27.09 3.63 -2.18
C LEU A 163 -28.55 3.26 -1.93
N ASP A 164 -29.21 4.10 -1.14
CA ASP A 164 -30.65 4.01 -0.82
C ASP A 164 -31.53 4.90 -1.71
#